data_AF-A0A7C5XQ43-F1
#
_entry.id   AF-A0A7C5XQ43-F1
#
_cell.length_a   1.000
_cell.length_b   1.000
_cell.length_c   1.000
_cell.angle_alpha   90.00
_cell.angle_beta   90.00
_cell.angle_gamma   90.00
#
_symmetry.space_group_name_H-M   'P 1'
#
loop_
_entity.id
_entity.type
_entity.pdbx_description
1 polymer ?
#
loop_
_entity_poly.entity_id
_entity_poly.type
_entity_poly.pdbx_seq_one_letter_code
_entity_poly.pdbx_strand_id
1 'polypeptide(L)'
;MGYFWLYKRSEYHAAAWVRNAICNQTVAGDAKASYMLRSYFGLNVDVLYGLRYLAGKTISKPQILFIYDQMAENGYVIYGGYSIDLPEDWRGRILRLNMIYSNRVVDIHEAG
;
A
#
# COMPACT_ATOMS: atom_id res chain seq x y z
N MET A 1 9.15 8.77 -13.33
CA MET A 1 9.69 7.40 -13.24
C MET A 1 8.61 6.48 -13.76
N GLY A 2 8.86 5.75 -14.85
CA GLY A 2 7.80 5.03 -15.54
C GLY A 2 8.34 3.98 -16.52
N TYR A 3 7.77 2.80 -16.42
CA TYR A 3 7.64 1.89 -17.56
C TYR A 3 6.28 1.17 -17.55
N PHE A 4 5.60 1.08 -16.39
CA PHE A 4 4.23 0.53 -16.29
C PHE A 4 3.24 1.40 -15.49
N TRP A 5 3.71 2.23 -14.54
CA TRP A 5 2.86 3.11 -13.72
C TRP A 5 3.36 4.57 -13.75
N LEU A 6 2.44 5.54 -13.85
CA LEU A 6 2.73 6.98 -13.77
C LEU A 6 2.77 7.43 -12.30
N TYR A 7 3.94 7.37 -11.68
CA TYR A 7 4.10 7.76 -10.28
C TYR A 7 4.18 9.27 -10.08
N LYS A 8 3.43 9.79 -9.10
CA LYS A 8 3.49 11.18 -8.63
C LYS A 8 4.71 11.38 -7.73
N ARG A 9 5.22 12.63 -7.65
CA ARG A 9 6.33 12.99 -6.75
C ARG A 9 6.01 12.73 -5.27
N SER A 10 4.75 12.91 -4.87
CA SER A 10 4.28 12.59 -3.51
C SER A 10 4.40 11.10 -3.18
N GLU A 11 4.11 10.21 -4.12
CA GLU A 11 4.25 8.76 -3.93
C GLU A 11 5.72 8.37 -3.74
N TYR A 12 6.62 9.00 -4.48
CA TYR A 12 8.06 8.82 -4.30
C TYR A 12 8.53 9.30 -2.92
N HIS A 13 8.06 10.47 -2.46
CA HIS A 13 8.41 10.96 -1.12
C HIS A 13 7.90 10.04 -0.01
N ALA A 14 6.70 9.47 -0.16
CA ALA A 14 6.19 8.49 0.78
C ALA A 14 7.05 7.22 0.79
N ALA A 15 7.42 6.70 -0.39
CA ALA A 15 8.30 5.53 -0.50
C ALA A 15 9.68 5.77 0.15
N ALA A 16 10.26 6.96 -0.06
CA ALA A 16 11.51 7.35 0.59
C ALA A 16 11.38 7.47 2.12
N TRP A 17 10.25 7.99 2.60
CA TRP A 17 9.97 8.06 4.03
C TRP A 17 9.85 6.64 4.64
N VAL A 18 9.07 5.76 4.00
CA VAL A 18 8.91 4.35 4.41
C VAL A 18 10.26 3.68 4.54
N ARG A 19 11.13 3.79 3.52
CA ARG A 19 12.46 3.16 3.52
C ARG A 19 13.29 3.49 4.76
N ASN A 20 13.18 4.71 5.27
CA ASN A 20 13.92 5.19 6.44
C ASN A 20 13.20 4.90 7.76
N ALA A 21 11.86 4.90 7.75
CA ALA A 21 11.04 4.77 8.95
C ALA A 21 10.87 3.31 9.42
N ILE A 22 10.77 2.36 8.48
CA ILE A 22 10.45 0.97 8.82
C ILE A 22 11.67 0.07 8.67
N CYS A 23 12.15 -0.49 9.79
CA CYS A 23 13.35 -1.33 9.90
C CYS A 23 13.19 -2.69 9.19
N ASN A 24 13.17 -2.70 7.85
CA ASN A 24 13.02 -3.88 7.00
C ASN A 24 11.73 -4.71 7.23
N GLN A 25 10.70 -4.11 7.83
CA GLN A 25 9.38 -4.72 7.93
C GLN A 25 8.78 -4.93 6.53
N THR A 26 7.93 -5.96 6.39
CA THR A 26 7.23 -6.22 5.15
C THR A 26 6.05 -5.26 5.01
N VAL A 27 5.99 -4.55 3.88
CA VAL A 27 4.92 -3.62 3.56
C VAL A 27 3.80 -4.37 2.84
N ALA A 28 2.58 -4.32 3.37
CA ALA A 28 1.40 -4.71 2.62
C ALA A 28 1.02 -3.58 1.67
N GLY A 29 0.88 -3.89 0.39
CA GLY A 29 0.61 -2.90 -0.65
C GLY A 29 0.44 -3.59 -1.99
N ASP A 30 -0.30 -2.98 -2.89
CA ASP A 30 -0.69 -3.62 -4.14
C ASP A 30 0.48 -3.72 -5.15
N ALA A 31 0.20 -4.20 -6.36
CA ALA A 31 1.21 -4.33 -7.41
C ALA A 31 1.92 -3.01 -7.72
N LYS A 32 1.18 -1.88 -7.75
CA LYS A 32 1.76 -0.56 -8.01
C LYS A 32 2.71 -0.17 -6.89
N ALA A 33 2.33 -0.37 -5.63
CA ALA A 33 3.19 -0.14 -4.48
C ALA A 33 4.42 -1.07 -4.50
N SER A 34 4.24 -2.34 -4.87
CA SER A 34 5.32 -3.32 -5.01
C SER A 34 6.38 -2.88 -6.01
N TYR A 35 5.98 -2.44 -7.21
CA TYR A 35 6.93 -1.90 -8.18
C TYR A 35 7.70 -0.68 -7.66
N MET A 36 7.06 0.24 -6.93
CA MET A 36 7.76 1.40 -6.36
C MET A 36 8.72 0.96 -5.25
N LEU A 37 8.19 0.36 -4.19
CA LEU A 37 8.92 0.09 -2.96
C LEU A 37 9.98 -1.01 -3.15
N ARG A 38 9.67 -2.06 -3.90
CA ARG A 38 10.62 -3.15 -4.16
C ARG A 38 11.66 -2.76 -5.19
N SER A 39 11.25 -2.25 -6.36
CA SER A 39 12.20 -2.01 -7.45
C SER A 39 13.05 -0.76 -7.26
N TYR A 40 12.52 0.31 -6.64
CA TYR A 40 13.28 1.56 -6.45
C TYR A 40 13.92 1.68 -5.06
N PHE A 41 13.32 1.09 -4.02
CA PHE A 41 13.78 1.25 -2.64
C PHE A 41 14.26 -0.06 -1.98
N GLY A 42 14.15 -1.21 -2.67
CA GLY A 42 14.62 -2.49 -2.16
C GLY A 42 13.82 -3.04 -0.97
N LEU A 43 12.58 -2.59 -0.78
CA LEU A 43 11.72 -3.03 0.31
C LEU A 43 10.94 -4.31 -0.03
N ASN A 44 10.64 -5.10 0.99
CA ASN A 44 9.77 -6.27 0.85
C ASN A 44 8.30 -5.83 0.82
N VAL A 45 7.56 -6.28 -0.19
CA VAL A 45 6.14 -5.97 -0.35
C VAL A 45 5.33 -7.25 -0.52
N ASP A 46 4.25 -7.38 0.26
CA ASP A 46 3.27 -8.46 0.16
C ASP A 46 1.94 -7.94 -0.42
N VAL A 47 1.74 -8.24 -1.69
CA VAL A 47 0.55 -7.88 -2.47
C VAL A 47 -0.68 -8.68 -2.05
N LEU A 48 -0.52 -9.98 -1.78
CA LEU A 48 -1.67 -10.82 -1.48
C LEU A 48 -2.17 -10.58 -0.06
N TYR A 49 -1.28 -10.26 0.87
CA TYR A 49 -1.67 -9.99 2.25
C TYR A 49 -2.45 -8.68 2.38
N GLY A 50 -2.03 -7.61 1.68
CA GLY A 50 -2.78 -6.36 1.66
C GLY A 50 -4.19 -6.54 1.11
N LEU A 51 -4.32 -7.28 0.01
CA LEU A 51 -5.65 -7.64 -0.54
C LEU A 51 -6.48 -8.43 0.46
N ARG A 52 -5.94 -9.51 1.05
CA ARG A 52 -6.66 -10.35 2.02
C ARG A 52 -7.14 -9.54 3.21
N TYR A 53 -6.34 -8.60 3.69
CA TYR A 53 -6.69 -7.73 4.80
C TYR A 53 -7.84 -6.79 4.41
N LEU A 54 -7.68 -6.04 3.32
CA LEU A 54 -8.67 -5.04 2.89
C LEU A 54 -9.98 -5.67 2.41
N ALA A 55 -9.93 -6.83 1.77
CA ALA A 55 -11.11 -7.61 1.37
C ALA A 55 -11.74 -8.41 2.54
N GLY A 56 -11.19 -8.28 3.74
CA GLY A 56 -11.71 -8.90 4.95
C GLY A 56 -11.63 -10.42 5.03
N LYS A 57 -10.72 -11.01 4.25
CA LYS A 57 -10.39 -12.44 4.28
C LYS A 57 -9.44 -12.81 5.41
N THR A 58 -8.86 -11.84 6.12
CA THR A 58 -8.08 -12.05 7.35
C THR A 58 -8.41 -11.01 8.43
N ILE A 59 -8.19 -11.40 9.68
CA ILE A 59 -8.30 -10.53 10.87
C ILE A 59 -6.90 -10.01 11.28
N SER A 60 -5.85 -10.75 10.94
CA SER A 60 -4.47 -10.37 11.23
C SER A 60 -4.12 -9.05 10.54
N LYS A 61 -3.56 -8.10 11.30
CA LYS A 61 -3.20 -6.78 10.79
C LYS A 61 -1.85 -6.84 10.04
N PRO A 62 -1.66 -6.07 8.96
CA PRO A 62 -0.34 -5.87 8.37
C PRO A 62 0.53 -5.04 9.29
N GLN A 63 1.82 -5.37 9.35
CA GLN A 63 2.79 -4.53 10.07
C GLN A 63 2.76 -3.13 9.52
N ILE A 64 2.89 -2.99 8.20
CA ILE A 64 2.78 -1.71 7.48
C ILE A 64 1.80 -1.90 6.33
N LEU A 65 0.89 -0.96 6.13
CA LEU A 65 -0.04 -0.92 5.01
C LEU A 65 0.16 0.38 4.23
N PHE A 66 0.47 0.27 2.94
CA PHE A 66 0.69 1.38 2.03
C PHE A 66 -0.54 1.59 1.15
N ILE A 67 -1.22 2.73 1.30
CA ILE A 67 -2.42 3.09 0.56
C ILE A 67 -2.18 4.39 -0.20
N TYR A 68 -2.71 4.47 -1.41
CA TYR A 68 -2.65 5.67 -2.23
C TYR A 68 -4.03 6.02 -2.80
N ASP A 69 -4.23 7.30 -3.10
CA ASP A 69 -5.52 7.88 -3.52
C ASP A 69 -6.22 7.10 -4.65
N GLN A 70 -5.50 6.75 -5.71
CA GLN A 70 -6.03 6.03 -6.86
C GLN A 70 -6.58 4.62 -6.55
N MET A 71 -6.24 4.03 -5.40
CA MET A 71 -6.83 2.75 -4.95
C MET A 71 -8.33 2.90 -4.66
N ALA A 72 -8.77 4.12 -4.31
CA ALA A 72 -10.18 4.45 -4.10
C ALA A 72 -11.03 4.28 -5.37
N GLU A 73 -10.44 4.55 -6.53
CA GLU A 73 -11.12 4.58 -7.82
C GLU A 73 -10.91 3.27 -8.58
N ASN A 74 -9.71 2.70 -8.49
CA ASN A 74 -9.31 1.55 -9.31
C ASN A 74 -9.40 0.21 -8.58
N GLY A 75 -9.65 0.21 -7.27
CA GLY A 75 -9.53 -0.99 -6.44
C GLY A 75 -8.08 -1.40 -6.20
N TYR A 76 -7.87 -2.68 -5.87
CA TYR A 76 -6.58 -3.22 -5.47
C TYR A 76 -5.91 -3.98 -6.63
N VAL A 77 -4.76 -3.50 -7.10
CA VAL A 77 -4.08 -4.11 -8.26
C VAL A 77 -3.22 -5.31 -7.86
N ILE A 78 -3.46 -6.50 -8.44
CA ILE A 78 -2.69 -7.72 -8.13
C ILE A 78 -1.49 -7.89 -9.05
N TYR A 79 -1.70 -7.73 -10.36
CA TYR A 79 -0.67 -7.94 -11.36
C TYR A 79 -1.07 -7.33 -12.70
N GLY A 80 -0.12 -6.76 -13.45
CA GLY A 80 -0.31 -6.42 -14.87
C GLY A 80 -1.52 -5.54 -15.21
N GLY A 81 -2.04 -4.78 -14.25
CA GLY A 81 -3.25 -3.97 -14.42
C GLY A 81 -4.57 -4.65 -14.01
N TYR A 82 -4.56 -5.93 -13.64
CA TYR A 82 -5.71 -6.60 -13.04
C TYR A 82 -5.97 -6.06 -11.64
N SER A 83 -7.05 -5.31 -11.49
CA SER A 83 -7.57 -4.88 -10.21
C SER A 83 -8.68 -5.79 -9.71
N ILE A 84 -8.80 -5.85 -8.39
CA ILE A 84 -9.96 -6.41 -7.70
C ILE A 84 -10.66 -5.26 -6.98
N ASP A 85 -11.97 -5.18 -7.19
CA ASP A 85 -12.81 -4.25 -6.45
C ASP A 85 -12.75 -4.58 -4.96
N LEU A 86 -12.41 -3.55 -4.17
CA LEU A 86 -12.46 -3.67 -2.73
C LEU A 86 -13.92 -3.54 -2.25
N PRO A 87 -14.33 -4.28 -1.21
CA PRO A 87 -15.67 -4.13 -0.62
C PRO A 87 -15.93 -2.68 -0.21
N GLU A 88 -17.16 -2.19 -0.27
CA GLU A 88 -17.49 -0.77 0.03
C GLU A 88 -16.94 -0.28 1.38
N ASP A 89 -16.88 -1.17 2.38
CA ASP A 89 -16.42 -0.91 3.74
C ASP A 89 -14.92 -1.12 3.97
N TRP A 90 -14.11 -1.36 2.92
CA TRP A 90 -12.68 -1.65 3.05
C TRP A 90 -11.91 -0.59 3.84
N ARG A 91 -12.31 0.68 3.73
CA ARG A 91 -11.74 1.79 4.50
C ARG A 91 -11.95 1.65 6.01
N GLY A 92 -13.04 1.02 6.44
CA GLY A 92 -13.29 0.73 7.86
C GLY A 92 -12.22 -0.18 8.48
N ARG A 93 -11.47 -0.92 7.66
CA ARG A 93 -10.34 -1.73 8.14
C ARG A 93 -9.09 -0.89 8.40
N ILE A 94 -8.86 0.13 7.57
CA ILE A 94 -7.77 1.09 7.76
C ILE A 94 -7.89 1.77 9.13
N LEU A 95 -9.12 2.10 9.56
CA LEU A 95 -9.39 2.73 10.86
C LEU A 95 -8.97 1.87 12.07
N ARG A 96 -8.64 0.59 11.87
CA ARG A 96 -8.13 -0.32 12.92
C ARG A 96 -6.60 -0.28 13.05
N LEU A 97 -5.94 0.53 12.22
CA LEU A 97 -4.49 0.72 12.17
C LEU A 97 -4.15 2.16 12.55
N ASN A 98 -2.93 2.36 13.01
CA ASN A 98 -2.43 3.69 13.34
C ASN A 98 -1.88 4.34 12.08
N MET A 99 -2.36 5.52 11.71
CA MET A 99 -1.77 6.29 10.62
C MET A 99 -0.45 6.91 11.09
N ILE A 100 0.67 6.49 10.49
CA ILE A 100 2.02 6.94 10.86
C ILE A 100 2.60 7.96 9.86
N TYR A 101 2.01 8.07 8.67
CA TYR A 101 2.35 9.07 7.66
C TYR A 101 1.14 9.35 6.77
N SER A 102 0.99 10.62 6.38
CA SER A 102 0.10 11.02 5.29
C SER A 102 0.70 12.20 4.53
N ASN A 103 0.55 12.20 3.21
CA ASN A 103 0.85 13.37 2.37
C ASN A 103 -0.31 13.76 1.44
N ARG A 104 -1.56 13.39 1.81
CA ARG A 104 -2.79 13.54 1.02
C ARG A 104 -2.92 12.67 -0.23
N VAL A 105 -1.81 12.13 -0.74
CA VAL A 105 -1.81 11.18 -1.87
C VAL A 105 -1.56 9.77 -1.39
N VAL A 106 -0.68 9.61 -0.40
CA VAL A 106 -0.33 8.34 0.21
C VAL A 106 -0.56 8.44 1.71
N ASP A 107 -1.24 7.42 2.22
CA ASP A 107 -1.40 7.16 3.65
C ASP A 107 -0.70 5.84 3.99
N ILE A 108 0.07 5.85 5.08
CA ILE A 108 0.76 4.67 5.57
C ILE A 108 0.29 4.39 6.99
N HIS A 109 -0.10 3.14 7.21
CA HIS A 109 -0.64 2.68 8.46
C HIS A 109 0.19 1.56 9.06
N GLU A 110 0.25 1.49 10.38
CA GLU A 110 0.94 0.45 11.14
C GLU A 110 -0.01 -0.30 12.07
N ALA A 111 0.27 -1.59 12.27
CA ALA A 111 -0.33 -2.35 13.37
C ALA A 111 0.30 -1.89 14.69
N GLY A 112 -0.45 -1.10 15.47
CA GLY A 112 -0.12 -0.81 16.87
C GLY A 112 -0.20 -2.02 17.78
#